data_AF-M5U262-F1
#
_entry.id   AF-M5U262-F1
#
_cell.length_a   1.000
_cell.length_b   1.000
_cell.length_c   1.000
_cell.angle_alpha   90.00
_cell.angle_beta   90.00
_cell.angle_gamma   90.00
#
_symmetry.space_group_name_H-M   'P 1'
#
loop_
_entity.id
_entity.type
_entity.pdbx_description
1 polymer ?
#
loop_
_entity_poly.entity_id
_entity_poly.type
_entity_poly.pdbx_seq_one_letter_code
_entity_poly.pdbx_strand_id
1 'polypeptide(L)'
;MPNHIHTVPRNGVSLIEVTFAIGVILIGLVGLTSILPLAGRRAQDSLDFDTSARISNSIANEVLARDLIRDTALNGPSLRTGTTIQPFCVDPFFVNSAAVPSFEQYDSSVFPFYSLNHDPLFDPSSSYTATPGFAGQPRMQRVGLQMLADLKTAGTITDAQQFEIARTLTESPDDLPQLRPKDRTVPSFLTTLTATSSNAFLFGKRIPTGAYSWLITVDPDVNSQYASMAVVVFESRERVTQFPSAVAESPRDNATAERISIAVNGVGFSGGAGGSVQLLSSGATLSDLSSGDWVMLSRTTAPSGTPTERTASQVHRWYRVVSTDGDAVLYTPTNNQTVNGISIPDADTSEDRAADTTVWSRNVILDGPDWQFATGVPTAASDNSLTYATLVENVVAVKETTISLTGF
;
A
#
# COMPACT_ATOMS: atom_id res chain seq x y z
N MET A 1 47.17 84.49 -8.69
CA MET A 1 46.30 83.40 -8.18
C MET A 1 46.75 82.09 -8.80
N PRO A 2 47.28 81.12 -8.04
CA PRO A 2 47.41 79.74 -8.49
C PRO A 2 46.30 78.87 -7.86
N ASN A 3 45.54 78.18 -8.70
CA ASN A 3 44.54 77.19 -8.27
C ASN A 3 45.25 75.92 -7.80
N HIS A 4 45.28 75.68 -6.49
CA HIS A 4 45.59 74.36 -5.93
C HIS A 4 44.41 73.42 -6.17
N ILE A 5 44.54 72.54 -7.16
CA ILE A 5 43.59 71.46 -7.42
C ILE A 5 43.79 70.40 -6.33
N HIS A 6 42.81 70.25 -5.43
CA HIS A 6 42.73 69.12 -4.52
C HIS A 6 42.37 67.86 -5.32
N THR A 7 43.34 66.97 -5.55
CA THR A 7 43.06 65.63 -6.07
C THR A 7 42.44 64.79 -4.96
N VAL A 8 41.13 64.62 -5.00
CA VAL A 8 40.44 63.61 -4.19
C VAL A 8 41.06 62.25 -4.52
N PRO A 9 41.56 61.47 -3.54
CA PRO A 9 42.07 60.13 -3.79
C PRO A 9 40.95 59.29 -4.39
N ARG A 10 41.15 58.85 -5.65
CA ARG A 10 40.24 57.90 -6.29
C ARG A 10 40.52 56.55 -5.67
N ASN A 11 39.58 56.04 -4.87
CA ASN A 11 39.61 54.66 -4.40
C ASN A 11 39.45 53.74 -5.63
N GLY A 12 40.57 53.27 -6.17
CA GLY A 12 40.58 52.29 -7.24
C GLY A 12 40.22 50.92 -6.69
N VAL A 13 39.13 50.33 -7.17
CA VAL A 13 38.80 48.93 -6.91
C VAL A 13 39.87 48.07 -7.59
N SER A 14 40.50 47.19 -6.83
CA SER A 14 41.56 46.34 -7.38
C SER A 14 40.98 45.17 -8.18
N LEU A 15 41.69 44.73 -9.22
CA LEU A 15 41.26 43.58 -10.02
C LEU A 15 41.10 42.31 -9.17
N ILE A 16 41.92 42.17 -8.12
CA ILE A 16 41.84 41.05 -7.17
C ILE A 16 40.57 41.09 -6.30
N GLU A 17 40.07 42.28 -5.95
CA GLU A 17 38.83 42.45 -5.20
C GLU A 17 37.61 42.07 -6.06
N VAL A 18 37.63 42.41 -7.35
CA VAL A 18 36.59 42.02 -8.31
C VAL A 18 36.61 40.51 -8.56
N THR A 19 37.77 39.89 -8.77
CA THR A 19 37.85 38.44 -8.98
C THR A 19 37.46 37.65 -7.74
N PHE A 20 37.81 38.13 -6.55
CA PHE A 20 37.36 37.54 -5.29
C PHE A 20 35.84 37.66 -5.13
N ALA A 21 35.25 38.82 -5.41
CA ALA A 21 33.80 39.01 -5.38
C ALA A 21 33.07 38.07 -6.35
N ILE A 22 33.58 37.92 -7.58
CA ILE A 22 33.04 36.96 -8.55
C ILE A 22 33.16 35.53 -8.03
N GLY A 23 34.30 35.15 -7.44
CA GLY A 23 34.52 33.83 -6.85
C GLY A 23 33.51 33.49 -5.75
N VAL A 24 33.26 34.43 -4.83
CA VAL A 24 32.27 34.28 -3.75
C VAL A 24 30.85 34.15 -4.31
N ILE A 25 30.49 34.98 -5.31
CA ILE A 25 29.18 34.90 -5.97
C ILE A 25 29.01 33.54 -6.66
N LEU A 26 30.03 33.04 -7.37
CA LEU A 26 29.96 31.75 -8.06
C LEU A 26 29.78 30.59 -7.07
N ILE A 27 30.52 30.58 -5.95
CA ILE A 27 30.35 29.56 -4.90
C ILE A 27 28.94 29.64 -4.30
N GLY A 28 28.44 30.85 -4.01
CA GLY A 28 27.09 31.06 -3.51
C GLY A 28 26.01 30.57 -4.48
N LEU A 29 26.19 30.82 -5.79
CA LEU A 29 25.25 30.41 -6.83
C LEU A 29 25.25 28.88 -6.99
N VAL A 30 26.42 28.23 -6.95
CA VAL A 30 26.54 26.76 -6.95
C VAL A 30 25.82 26.15 -5.74
N GLY A 31 26.01 26.72 -4.54
CA GLY A 31 25.31 26.29 -3.33
C GLY A 31 23.79 26.43 -3.43
N LEU A 32 23.29 27.50 -4.05
CA LEU A 32 21.85 27.66 -4.27
C LEU A 32 21.31 26.65 -5.28
N THR A 33 22.05 26.40 -6.37
CA THR A 33 21.64 25.41 -7.39
C THR A 33 21.61 23.98 -6.89
N SER A 34 22.42 23.62 -5.89
CA SER A 34 22.38 22.27 -5.29
C SER A 34 21.20 22.09 -4.33
N ILE A 35 20.74 23.15 -3.66
CA ILE A 35 19.63 23.08 -2.70
C ILE A 35 18.25 23.13 -3.39
N LEU A 36 18.11 23.86 -4.50
CA LEU A 36 16.83 24.05 -5.17
C LEU A 36 16.11 22.73 -5.56
N PRO A 37 16.77 21.69 -6.13
CA PRO A 37 16.12 20.42 -6.45
C PRO A 37 15.62 19.69 -5.20
N LEU A 38 16.40 19.72 -4.11
CA LEU A 38 16.04 19.07 -2.86
C LEU A 38 14.84 19.77 -2.19
N ALA A 39 14.86 21.10 -2.16
CA ALA A 39 13.73 21.89 -1.67
C ALA A 39 12.48 21.67 -2.51
N GLY A 40 12.63 21.56 -3.83
CA GLY A 40 11.55 21.22 -4.76
C GLY A 40 10.91 19.86 -4.45
N ARG A 41 11.72 18.81 -4.26
CA ARG A 41 11.21 17.47 -3.88
C ARG A 41 10.50 17.49 -2.54
N ARG A 42 11.12 18.06 -1.50
CA ARG A 42 10.49 18.13 -0.17
C ARG A 42 9.17 18.91 -0.18
N ALA A 43 9.08 19.96 -0.99
CA ALA A 43 7.84 20.70 -1.15
C ALA A 43 6.76 19.88 -1.88
N GLN A 44 7.14 19.04 -2.86
CA GLN A 44 6.23 18.10 -3.52
C GLN A 44 5.75 17.03 -2.54
N ASP A 45 6.67 16.36 -1.84
CA ASP A 45 6.33 15.33 -0.84
C ASP A 45 5.36 15.89 0.23
N SER A 46 5.56 17.14 0.65
CA SER A 46 4.67 17.82 1.60
C SER A 46 3.28 18.10 1.02
N LEU A 47 3.17 18.42 -0.27
CA LEU A 47 1.89 18.62 -0.94
C LEU A 47 1.16 17.29 -1.16
N ASP A 48 1.89 16.24 -1.50
CA ASP A 48 1.34 14.91 -1.71
C ASP A 48 0.82 14.34 -0.39
N PHE A 49 1.54 14.58 0.73
CA PHE A 49 1.08 14.25 2.08
C PHE A 49 -0.19 15.01 2.50
N ASP A 50 -0.27 16.31 2.24
CA ASP A 50 -1.48 17.09 2.55
C ASP A 50 -2.68 16.66 1.69
N THR A 51 -2.44 16.41 0.41
CA THR A 51 -3.45 15.94 -0.54
C THR A 51 -3.97 14.57 -0.16
N SER A 52 -3.08 13.62 0.13
CA SER A 52 -3.46 12.26 0.53
C SER A 52 -4.23 12.23 1.84
N ALA A 53 -3.86 13.06 2.83
CA ALA A 53 -4.59 13.21 4.08
C ALA A 53 -6.01 13.77 3.87
N ARG A 54 -6.16 14.79 3.00
CA ARG A 54 -7.47 15.36 2.64
C ARG A 54 -8.34 14.33 1.91
N ILE A 55 -7.79 13.61 0.94
CA ILE A 55 -8.48 12.56 0.18
C ILE A 55 -8.95 11.46 1.13
N SER A 56 -8.06 10.96 1.99
CA SER A 56 -8.39 9.91 2.96
C SER A 56 -9.52 10.33 3.92
N ASN A 57 -9.52 11.59 4.38
CA ASN A 57 -10.61 12.14 5.18
C ASN A 57 -11.93 12.21 4.40
N SER A 58 -11.89 12.65 3.14
CA SER A 58 -13.06 12.73 2.27
C SER A 58 -13.68 11.35 2.04
N ILE A 59 -12.84 10.35 1.70
CA ILE A 59 -13.28 8.97 1.48
C ILE A 59 -13.87 8.38 2.75
N ALA A 60 -13.20 8.53 3.90
CA ALA A 60 -13.73 8.03 5.17
C ALA A 60 -15.11 8.63 5.49
N ASN A 61 -15.30 9.93 5.25
CA ASN A 61 -16.59 10.59 5.46
C ASN A 61 -17.64 10.11 4.45
N GLU A 62 -17.28 9.90 3.18
CA GLU A 62 -18.19 9.41 2.15
C GLU A 62 -18.66 7.99 2.45
N VAL A 63 -17.74 7.11 2.83
CA VAL A 63 -18.00 5.72 3.21
C VAL A 63 -18.98 5.66 4.37
N LEU A 64 -18.76 6.48 5.40
CA LEU A 64 -19.65 6.57 6.57
C LEU A 64 -20.99 7.21 6.22
N ALA A 65 -21.01 8.26 5.40
CA ALA A 65 -22.24 8.96 5.02
C ALA A 65 -23.13 8.12 4.10
N ARG A 66 -22.55 7.28 3.25
CA ARG A 66 -23.26 6.37 2.34
C ARG A 66 -23.44 4.97 2.90
N ASP A 67 -22.91 4.70 4.10
CA ASP A 67 -23.00 3.41 4.78
C ASP A 67 -22.47 2.25 3.91
N LEU A 68 -21.35 2.47 3.20
CA LEU A 68 -20.81 1.52 2.21
C LEU A 68 -20.24 0.23 2.82
N ILE A 69 -20.15 0.17 4.16
CA ILE A 69 -19.59 -0.96 4.90
C ILE A 69 -20.69 -1.84 5.48
N ARG A 70 -21.97 -1.48 5.35
CA ARG A 70 -23.06 -2.32 5.81
C ARG A 70 -23.17 -3.59 4.95
N ASP A 71 -23.57 -4.71 5.56
CA ASP A 71 -23.71 -6.02 4.88
C ASP A 71 -24.51 -5.93 3.56
N THR A 72 -25.59 -5.16 3.53
CA THR A 72 -26.42 -4.96 2.32
C THR A 72 -25.75 -4.14 1.22
N ALA A 73 -24.70 -3.39 1.52
CA ALA A 73 -23.94 -2.58 0.57
C ALA A 73 -22.74 -3.34 -0.02
N LEU A 74 -22.43 -4.53 0.51
CA LEU A 74 -21.29 -5.34 0.12
C LEU A 74 -21.73 -6.51 -0.77
N ASN A 75 -20.90 -6.84 -1.75
CA ASN A 75 -21.07 -8.02 -2.59
C ASN A 75 -19.87 -8.95 -2.41
N GLY A 76 -20.12 -10.18 -1.98
CA GLY A 76 -19.09 -11.19 -1.78
C GLY A 76 -19.62 -12.39 -1.00
N PRO A 77 -18.74 -13.33 -0.61
CA PRO A 77 -19.12 -14.42 0.26
C PRO A 77 -19.47 -13.90 1.66
N SER A 78 -20.15 -14.73 2.44
CA SER A 78 -20.59 -14.34 3.79
C SER A 78 -19.39 -13.92 4.65
N LEU A 79 -19.48 -12.72 5.21
CA LEU A 79 -18.49 -12.16 6.14
C LEU A 79 -18.71 -12.63 7.57
N ARG A 80 -19.74 -13.46 7.81
CA ARG A 80 -20.12 -13.97 9.12
C ARG A 80 -19.85 -15.47 9.22
N THR A 81 -19.18 -15.87 10.29
CA THR A 81 -19.03 -17.27 10.68
C THR A 81 -19.67 -17.44 12.06
N GLY A 82 -20.91 -17.93 12.09
CA GLY A 82 -21.71 -17.92 13.31
C GLY A 82 -22.08 -16.49 13.73
N THR A 83 -21.64 -16.07 14.92
CA THR A 83 -21.88 -14.73 15.46
C THR A 83 -20.72 -13.75 15.21
N THR A 84 -19.56 -14.25 14.80
CA THR A 84 -18.35 -13.47 14.57
C THR A 84 -18.30 -12.93 13.15
N ILE A 85 -17.96 -11.65 13.01
CA ILE A 85 -17.67 -11.01 11.73
C ILE A 85 -16.18 -11.19 11.47
N GLN A 86 -15.83 -11.70 10.29
CA GLN A 86 -14.44 -11.91 9.88
C GLN A 86 -13.84 -10.63 9.32
N PRO A 87 -12.51 -10.41 9.41
CA PRO A 87 -11.86 -9.31 8.72
C PRO A 87 -12.07 -9.36 7.21
N PHE A 88 -12.30 -8.20 6.61
CA PHE A 88 -12.56 -8.08 5.18
C PHE A 88 -11.97 -6.79 4.63
N CYS A 89 -11.74 -6.78 3.31
CA CYS A 89 -11.37 -5.59 2.59
C CYS A 89 -12.42 -5.26 1.53
N VAL A 90 -12.83 -4.00 1.51
CA VAL A 90 -13.70 -3.45 0.48
C VAL A 90 -12.82 -2.90 -0.62
N ASP A 91 -12.88 -3.53 -1.78
CA ASP A 91 -12.15 -3.12 -2.97
C ASP A 91 -13.15 -2.87 -4.09
N PRO A 92 -13.44 -1.60 -4.44
CA PRO A 92 -14.44 -1.33 -5.47
C PRO A 92 -14.04 -1.83 -6.87
N PHE A 93 -12.74 -2.08 -7.10
CA PHE A 93 -12.26 -2.72 -8.32
C PHE A 93 -12.43 -4.24 -8.32
N PHE A 94 -12.86 -4.83 -7.20
CA PHE A 94 -13.15 -6.26 -7.17
C PHE A 94 -14.41 -6.56 -7.99
N VAL A 95 -14.19 -7.17 -9.15
CA VAL A 95 -15.25 -7.73 -9.97
C VAL A 95 -15.51 -9.15 -9.48
N ASN A 96 -16.63 -9.34 -8.79
CA ASN A 96 -17.14 -10.66 -8.49
C ASN A 96 -17.62 -11.30 -9.82
N SER A 97 -16.70 -11.94 -10.54
CA SER A 97 -17.00 -12.82 -11.68
C SER A 97 -17.29 -14.23 -11.17
N ALA A 98 -18.16 -14.97 -11.88
CA ALA A 98 -18.50 -16.35 -11.52
C ALA A 98 -17.27 -17.29 -11.49
N ALA A 99 -16.15 -16.89 -12.11
CA ALA A 99 -14.84 -17.48 -11.94
C ALA A 99 -13.90 -16.42 -11.34
N VAL A 100 -13.55 -16.56 -10.06
CA VAL A 100 -12.52 -15.75 -9.41
C VAL A 100 -11.18 -16.07 -10.08
N PRO A 101 -10.44 -15.07 -10.61
CA PRO A 101 -9.09 -15.31 -11.10
C PRO A 101 -8.24 -15.99 -10.03
N SER A 102 -7.62 -17.11 -10.38
CA SER A 102 -6.66 -17.84 -9.56
C SER A 102 -5.63 -18.49 -10.47
N PHE A 103 -4.38 -18.48 -10.07
CA PHE A 103 -3.30 -19.21 -10.75
C PHE A 103 -2.31 -19.68 -9.70
N GLU A 104 -2.07 -20.98 -9.63
CA GLU A 104 -1.22 -21.61 -8.61
C GLU A 104 -1.53 -21.11 -7.20
N GLN A 105 -0.67 -20.25 -6.63
CA GLN A 105 -0.82 -19.72 -5.28
C GLN A 105 -1.54 -18.38 -5.20
N TYR A 106 -2.03 -17.84 -6.32
CA TYR A 106 -2.80 -16.61 -6.34
C TYR A 106 -4.31 -16.88 -6.22
N ASP A 107 -4.97 -16.09 -5.38
CA ASP A 107 -6.42 -16.08 -5.16
C ASP A 107 -6.91 -14.65 -5.02
N SER A 108 -7.60 -14.14 -6.04
CA SER A 108 -8.11 -12.76 -6.04
C SER A 108 -9.29 -12.52 -5.10
N SER A 109 -9.91 -13.57 -4.54
CA SER A 109 -11.02 -13.42 -3.57
C SER A 109 -10.56 -12.95 -2.19
N VAL A 110 -9.25 -12.87 -1.95
CA VAL A 110 -8.66 -12.47 -0.68
C VAL A 110 -7.71 -11.29 -0.84
N PHE A 111 -7.43 -10.65 0.30
CA PHE A 111 -6.38 -9.66 0.43
C PHE A 111 -5.42 -10.05 1.57
N PRO A 112 -4.11 -10.10 1.30
CA PRO A 112 -3.50 -10.03 -0.03
C PRO A 112 -3.95 -11.20 -0.93
N PHE A 113 -3.81 -11.06 -2.25
CA PHE A 113 -4.32 -12.03 -3.26
C PHE A 113 -3.57 -13.37 -3.36
N TYR A 114 -3.15 -13.93 -2.22
CA TYR A 114 -2.47 -15.22 -2.13
C TYR A 114 -3.35 -16.24 -1.43
N SER A 115 -3.24 -17.50 -1.86
CA SER A 115 -3.89 -18.63 -1.22
C SER A 115 -3.59 -18.66 0.29
N LEU A 116 -4.51 -19.23 1.07
CA LEU A 116 -4.41 -19.33 2.53
C LEU A 116 -3.22 -20.19 3.00
N ASN A 117 -2.62 -20.98 2.10
CA ASN A 117 -1.53 -21.89 2.41
C ASN A 117 -0.27 -21.63 1.57
N HIS A 118 -0.20 -20.48 0.91
CA HIS A 118 0.95 -20.06 0.12
C HIS A 118 2.18 -19.89 1.03
N ASP A 119 3.25 -20.64 0.80
CA ASP A 119 4.54 -20.41 1.43
C ASP A 119 5.21 -19.15 0.84
N PRO A 120 5.39 -18.08 1.64
CA PRO A 120 5.99 -16.82 1.16
C PRO A 120 7.45 -16.95 0.70
N LEU A 121 8.11 -18.09 0.93
CA LEU A 121 9.50 -18.34 0.57
C LEU A 121 9.64 -19.07 -0.78
N PHE A 122 8.54 -19.56 -1.37
CA PHE A 122 8.50 -20.13 -2.71
C PHE A 122 7.95 -19.15 -3.75
N ASP A 123 8.24 -19.39 -5.03
CA ASP A 123 7.67 -18.60 -6.12
C ASP A 123 6.14 -18.79 -6.19
N PRO A 124 5.33 -17.73 -6.03
CA PRO A 124 3.87 -17.82 -6.08
C PRO A 124 3.30 -18.23 -7.45
N SER A 125 4.06 -18.06 -8.54
CA SER A 125 3.67 -18.51 -9.88
C SER A 125 4.00 -19.98 -10.16
N SER A 126 4.67 -20.66 -9.24
CA SER A 126 5.01 -22.08 -9.37
C SER A 126 3.99 -22.97 -8.68
N SER A 127 3.76 -24.16 -9.25
CA SER A 127 2.92 -25.18 -8.63
C SER A 127 3.71 -25.92 -7.56
N TYR A 128 3.20 -25.96 -6.35
CA TYR A 128 3.81 -26.70 -5.24
C TYR A 128 2.77 -27.12 -4.20
N THR A 129 3.11 -28.14 -3.40
CA THR A 129 2.27 -28.58 -2.29
C THR A 129 2.36 -27.62 -1.12
N ALA A 130 1.20 -27.16 -0.63
CA ALA A 130 1.10 -26.26 0.49
C ALA A 130 1.88 -26.77 1.72
N THR A 131 2.80 -25.95 2.22
CA THR A 131 3.58 -26.27 3.42
C THR A 131 2.67 -26.29 4.66
N PRO A 132 2.62 -27.40 5.44
CA PRO A 132 1.71 -27.52 6.59
C PRO A 132 1.85 -26.41 7.64
N GLY A 133 3.08 -26.01 7.98
CA GLY A 133 3.31 -24.93 8.95
C GLY A 133 3.01 -23.51 8.42
N PHE A 134 2.79 -23.37 7.11
CA PHE A 134 2.30 -22.14 6.49
C PHE A 134 0.80 -22.18 6.18
N ALA A 135 0.09 -23.25 6.55
CA ALA A 135 -1.35 -23.30 6.37
C ALA A 135 -2.10 -22.36 7.33
N GLY A 136 -3.30 -21.92 6.95
CA GLY A 136 -4.15 -21.11 7.82
C GLY A 136 -3.68 -19.66 8.02
N GLN A 137 -3.05 -19.06 7.01
CA GLN A 137 -2.57 -17.69 7.10
C GLN A 137 -3.71 -16.68 7.22
N PRO A 138 -3.48 -15.54 7.90
CA PRO A 138 -4.44 -14.46 7.96
C PRO A 138 -4.66 -13.85 6.57
N ARG A 139 -5.94 -13.69 6.20
CA ARG A 139 -6.38 -13.09 4.93
C ARG A 139 -7.71 -12.39 5.15
N MET A 140 -7.82 -11.19 4.62
CA MET A 140 -9.09 -10.49 4.56
C MET A 140 -9.91 -11.01 3.39
N GLN A 141 -11.21 -11.22 3.59
CA GLN A 141 -12.10 -11.46 2.47
C GLN A 141 -12.18 -10.21 1.60
N ARG A 142 -11.89 -10.33 0.31
CA ARG A 142 -12.13 -9.24 -0.63
C ARG A 142 -13.60 -9.21 -1.00
N VAL A 143 -14.21 -8.04 -0.85
CA VAL A 143 -15.61 -7.77 -1.21
C VAL A 143 -15.70 -6.54 -2.07
N GLY A 144 -16.63 -6.58 -3.02
CA GLY A 144 -16.97 -5.46 -3.88
C GLY A 144 -18.19 -4.71 -3.34
N LEU A 145 -18.67 -3.73 -4.10
CA LEU A 145 -19.87 -2.97 -3.75
C LEU A 145 -21.11 -3.58 -4.43
N GLN A 146 -22.18 -3.77 -3.66
CA GLN A 146 -23.44 -4.37 -4.12
C GLN A 146 -24.08 -3.58 -5.27
N MET A 147 -24.01 -2.24 -5.23
CA MET A 147 -24.55 -1.40 -6.30
C MET A 147 -23.97 -1.73 -7.68
N LEU A 148 -22.70 -2.14 -7.74
CA LEU A 148 -22.03 -2.50 -8.98
C LEU A 148 -22.45 -3.90 -9.45
N ALA A 149 -22.67 -4.80 -8.49
CA ALA A 149 -23.16 -6.15 -8.71
C ALA A 149 -24.59 -6.16 -9.25
N ASP A 150 -25.47 -5.34 -8.70
CA ASP A 150 -26.88 -5.24 -9.12
C ASP A 150 -27.00 -4.80 -10.58
N LEU A 151 -26.18 -3.81 -10.98
CA LEU A 151 -26.13 -3.35 -12.37
C LEU A 151 -25.68 -4.46 -13.33
N LYS A 152 -24.72 -5.30 -12.92
CA LYS A 152 -24.22 -6.43 -13.70
C LYS A 152 -25.26 -7.56 -13.81
N THR A 153 -25.88 -7.95 -12.69
CA THR A 153 -26.91 -9.00 -12.64
C THR A 153 -28.16 -8.62 -13.44
N ALA A 154 -28.50 -7.33 -13.50
CA ALA A 154 -29.56 -6.80 -14.34
C ALA A 154 -29.23 -6.84 -15.86
N GLY A 155 -28.06 -7.37 -16.26
CA GLY A 155 -27.60 -7.42 -17.64
C GLY A 155 -27.34 -6.03 -18.25
N THR A 156 -27.24 -5.01 -17.41
CA THR A 156 -27.14 -3.60 -17.85
C THR A 156 -25.70 -3.22 -18.18
N ILE A 157 -24.72 -3.90 -17.58
CA ILE A 157 -23.29 -3.61 -17.78
C ILE A 157 -22.45 -4.89 -17.92
N THR A 158 -21.38 -4.82 -18.71
CA THR A 158 -20.32 -5.84 -18.82
C THR A 158 -19.27 -5.67 -17.72
N ASP A 159 -18.38 -6.66 -17.54
CA ASP A 159 -17.25 -6.55 -16.59
C ASP A 159 -16.39 -5.32 -16.85
N ALA A 160 -16.06 -5.04 -18.12
CA ALA A 160 -15.31 -3.86 -18.50
C ALA A 160 -16.04 -2.55 -18.14
N GLN A 161 -17.37 -2.52 -18.26
CA GLN A 161 -18.17 -1.36 -17.86
C GLN A 161 -18.26 -1.22 -16.33
N GLN A 162 -18.32 -2.34 -15.60
CA GLN A 162 -18.24 -2.32 -14.14
C GLN A 162 -16.92 -1.72 -13.66
N PHE A 163 -15.79 -2.10 -14.28
CA PHE A 163 -14.50 -1.51 -13.97
C PHE A 163 -14.46 0.00 -14.21
N GLU A 164 -15.03 0.49 -15.32
CA GLU A 164 -15.09 1.93 -15.57
C GLU A 164 -16.01 2.68 -14.60
N ILE A 165 -17.12 2.07 -14.16
CA ILE A 165 -17.98 2.67 -13.13
C ILE A 165 -17.28 2.67 -11.77
N ALA A 166 -16.68 1.54 -11.37
CA ALA A 166 -15.85 1.44 -10.17
C ALA A 166 -14.76 2.51 -10.17
N ARG A 167 -14.11 2.71 -11.32
CA ARG A 167 -13.11 3.75 -11.54
C ARG A 167 -13.66 5.14 -11.23
N THR A 168 -14.83 5.49 -11.77
CA THR A 168 -15.44 6.80 -11.49
C THR A 168 -15.84 6.98 -10.02
N LEU A 169 -16.03 5.89 -9.28
CA LEU A 169 -16.35 5.92 -7.86
C LEU A 169 -15.09 6.00 -6.98
N THR A 170 -14.02 5.30 -7.34
CA THR A 170 -12.78 5.25 -6.55
C THR A 170 -11.82 6.38 -6.85
N GLU A 171 -11.79 6.84 -8.10
CA GLU A 171 -10.94 7.94 -8.51
C GLU A 171 -11.62 9.23 -8.11
N SER A 172 -11.29 9.71 -6.90
CA SER A 172 -11.83 10.96 -6.38
C SER A 172 -11.55 12.08 -7.39
N PRO A 173 -12.57 12.84 -7.81
CA PRO A 173 -12.30 14.16 -8.34
C PRO A 173 -11.71 14.99 -7.20
N ASP A 174 -10.57 15.64 -7.40
CA ASP A 174 -10.10 16.68 -6.48
C ASP A 174 -11.24 17.68 -6.26
N ASP A 175 -11.76 17.78 -5.04
CA ASP A 175 -12.96 18.59 -4.76
C ASP A 175 -12.66 20.09 -4.61
N LEU A 176 -11.56 20.54 -5.22
CA LEU A 176 -11.31 21.95 -5.54
C LEU A 176 -10.78 22.00 -6.97
N PRO A 177 -11.52 22.57 -7.93
CA PRO A 177 -11.05 22.70 -9.31
C PRO A 177 -9.99 23.81 -9.39
N GLN A 178 -8.78 23.50 -8.97
CA GLN A 178 -7.62 24.37 -9.11
C GLN A 178 -7.00 24.10 -10.47
N LEU A 179 -7.38 24.88 -11.49
CA LEU A 179 -6.69 24.84 -12.77
C LEU A 179 -5.32 25.48 -12.57
N ARG A 180 -4.27 24.67 -12.66
CA ARG A 180 -2.89 25.14 -12.75
C ARG A 180 -2.55 25.30 -14.24
N PRO A 181 -2.37 26.54 -14.75
CA PRO A 181 -1.97 26.73 -16.14
C PRO A 181 -0.61 26.06 -16.40
N LYS A 182 -0.41 25.58 -17.64
CA LYS A 182 0.89 25.06 -18.10
C LYS A 182 2.00 26.11 -17.94
N ASP A 183 1.61 27.38 -17.97
CA ASP A 183 2.44 28.52 -17.61
C ASP A 183 2.51 28.71 -16.08
N ARG A 184 3.70 28.50 -15.52
CA ARG A 184 3.97 28.60 -14.07
C ARG A 184 4.05 30.04 -13.55
N THR A 185 3.97 31.04 -14.42
CA THR A 185 3.98 32.46 -14.02
C THR A 185 2.60 32.98 -13.62
N VAL A 186 1.54 32.22 -13.91
CA VAL A 186 0.16 32.60 -13.63
C VAL A 186 -0.33 31.87 -12.37
N PRO A 187 -0.94 32.58 -11.40
CA PRO A 187 -1.51 31.95 -10.22
C PRO A 187 -2.63 30.98 -10.62
N SER A 188 -2.70 29.85 -9.94
CA SER A 188 -3.81 28.92 -10.05
C SER A 188 -5.11 29.59 -9.61
N PHE A 189 -6.21 29.36 -10.32
CA PHE A 189 -7.52 29.89 -9.94
C PHE A 189 -8.54 28.77 -9.76
N LEU A 190 -9.46 28.99 -8.83
CA LEU A 190 -10.60 28.13 -8.54
C LEU A 190 -11.67 28.39 -9.59
N THR A 191 -11.97 27.42 -10.46
CA THR A 191 -13.07 27.57 -11.42
C THR A 191 -14.41 27.23 -10.73
N THR A 192 -15.14 28.27 -10.34
CA THR A 192 -16.56 28.14 -10.01
C THR A 192 -17.36 27.99 -11.30
N LEU A 193 -18.34 27.09 -11.29
CA LEU A 193 -19.32 26.90 -12.37
C LEU A 193 -19.92 28.26 -12.76
N THR A 194 -19.47 28.84 -13.87
CA THR A 194 -19.99 30.12 -14.35
C THR A 194 -20.81 29.83 -15.60
N ALA A 195 -22.13 29.91 -15.48
CA ALA A 195 -23.04 29.77 -16.60
C ALA A 195 -22.85 30.97 -17.54
N THR A 196 -22.32 30.73 -18.74
CA THR A 196 -22.02 31.79 -19.72
C THR A 196 -23.18 32.07 -20.69
N SER A 197 -24.28 31.31 -20.67
CA SER A 197 -25.57 31.71 -21.26
C SER A 197 -26.72 30.77 -20.87
N SER A 198 -27.97 31.21 -21.10
CA SER A 198 -29.23 30.56 -20.71
C SER A 198 -29.53 29.19 -21.34
N ASN A 199 -28.71 28.70 -22.27
CA ASN A 199 -28.91 27.40 -22.94
C ASN A 199 -27.61 26.68 -23.34
N ALA A 200 -26.44 27.09 -22.84
CA ALA A 200 -25.18 26.44 -23.16
C ALA A 200 -24.49 25.96 -21.88
N PHE A 201 -24.83 24.75 -21.45
CA PHE A 201 -23.90 23.97 -20.63
C PHE A 201 -22.78 23.51 -21.56
N LEU A 202 -21.67 24.26 -21.60
CA LEU A 202 -20.40 23.64 -21.97
C LEU A 202 -20.07 22.65 -20.86
N PHE A 203 -20.44 21.40 -21.06
CA PHE A 203 -19.99 20.28 -20.24
C PHE A 203 -18.48 20.17 -20.39
N GLY A 204 -17.74 20.93 -19.58
CA GLY A 204 -16.38 20.54 -19.21
C GLY A 204 -16.50 19.28 -18.37
N LYS A 205 -16.64 18.13 -19.02
CA LYS A 205 -16.58 16.83 -18.34
C LYS A 205 -15.22 16.79 -17.66
N ARG A 206 -15.22 16.91 -16.33
CA ARG A 206 -14.04 16.66 -15.51
C ARG A 206 -13.69 15.19 -15.74
N ILE A 207 -12.60 14.94 -16.44
CA ILE A 207 -11.99 13.62 -16.42
C ILE A 207 -11.20 13.63 -15.11
N PRO A 208 -11.53 12.79 -14.12
CA PRO A 208 -10.66 12.60 -12.97
C PRO A 208 -9.26 12.37 -13.52
N THR A 209 -8.24 13.03 -12.96
CA THR A 209 -6.85 12.70 -13.33
C THR A 209 -6.57 11.21 -13.09
N GLY A 210 -7.38 10.57 -12.24
CA GLY A 210 -7.32 9.15 -11.94
C GLY A 210 -6.08 8.75 -11.17
N ALA A 211 -5.36 9.75 -10.64
CA ALA A 211 -4.11 9.55 -9.96
C ALA A 211 -4.30 8.86 -8.62
N TYR A 212 -5.44 9.03 -7.95
CA TYR A 212 -5.70 8.41 -6.66
C TYR A 212 -6.84 7.41 -6.71
N SER A 213 -6.69 6.29 -6.00
CA SER A 213 -7.76 5.32 -5.75
C SER A 213 -7.66 4.82 -4.32
N TRP A 214 -8.62 4.00 -3.88
CA TRP A 214 -8.65 3.54 -2.50
C TRP A 214 -9.13 2.10 -2.37
N LEU A 215 -8.72 1.48 -1.26
CA LEU A 215 -9.36 0.29 -0.70
C LEU A 215 -9.58 0.52 0.80
N ILE A 216 -10.50 -0.25 1.38
CA ILE A 216 -10.77 -0.19 2.81
C ILE A 216 -10.47 -1.55 3.41
N THR A 217 -9.77 -1.58 4.52
CA THR A 217 -9.63 -2.78 5.35
C THR A 217 -10.43 -2.61 6.63
N VAL A 218 -11.14 -3.65 7.04
CA VAL A 218 -11.95 -3.66 8.26
C VAL A 218 -11.51 -4.84 9.12
N ASP A 219 -11.08 -4.54 10.34
CA ASP A 219 -10.63 -5.50 11.34
C ASP A 219 -11.60 -5.45 12.55
N PRO A 220 -12.60 -6.35 12.62
CA PRO A 220 -13.55 -6.43 13.73
C PRO A 220 -12.85 -6.84 15.03
N ASP A 221 -13.21 -6.18 16.13
CA ASP A 221 -12.82 -6.66 17.46
C ASP A 221 -13.77 -7.80 17.88
N VAL A 222 -13.19 -8.98 18.11
CA VAL A 222 -13.92 -10.22 18.43
C VAL A 222 -14.83 -10.10 19.65
N ASN A 223 -14.53 -9.19 20.58
CA ASN A 223 -15.29 -9.03 21.83
C ASN A 223 -16.18 -7.78 21.83
N SER A 224 -16.31 -7.10 20.69
CA SER A 224 -16.91 -5.78 20.63
C SER A 224 -17.78 -5.61 19.38
N GLN A 225 -18.69 -4.65 19.43
CA GLN A 225 -19.43 -4.21 18.24
C GLN A 225 -18.62 -3.23 17.38
N TYR A 226 -17.40 -2.90 17.78
CA TYR A 226 -16.54 -1.96 17.09
C TYR A 226 -15.53 -2.67 16.20
N ALA A 227 -15.12 -2.00 15.13
CA ALA A 227 -14.07 -2.45 14.24
C ALA A 227 -13.08 -1.32 13.96
N SER A 228 -11.83 -1.69 13.66
CA SER A 228 -10.85 -0.77 13.09
C SER A 228 -11.04 -0.74 11.59
N MET A 229 -11.37 0.42 11.03
CA MET A 229 -11.45 0.65 9.60
C MET A 229 -10.23 1.45 9.16
N ALA A 230 -9.45 0.92 8.22
CA ALA A 230 -8.37 1.67 7.58
C ALA A 230 -8.74 1.99 6.13
N VAL A 231 -8.77 3.27 5.79
CA VAL A 231 -8.88 3.77 4.40
C VAL A 231 -7.47 3.90 3.84
N VAL A 232 -7.15 3.08 2.86
CA VAL A 232 -5.85 2.99 2.21
C VAL A 232 -5.94 3.70 0.87
N VAL A 233 -5.18 4.76 0.70
CA VAL A 233 -5.14 5.59 -0.51
C VAL A 233 -3.89 5.26 -1.31
N PHE A 234 -4.09 5.04 -2.60
CA PHE A 234 -3.06 4.69 -3.56
C PHE A 234 -2.87 5.80 -4.57
N GLU A 235 -1.65 6.03 -4.99
CA GLU A 235 -1.33 6.79 -6.19
C GLU A 235 -1.09 5.82 -7.36
N SER A 236 -1.80 5.96 -8.48
CA SER A 236 -1.63 5.14 -9.68
C SER A 236 -1.63 3.64 -9.41
N ARG A 237 -2.57 3.18 -8.56
CA ARG A 237 -2.71 1.77 -8.16
C ARG A 237 -2.68 0.85 -9.38
N GLU A 238 -1.77 -0.12 -9.35
CA GLU A 238 -1.75 -1.20 -10.33
C GLU A 238 -3.01 -2.06 -10.18
N ARG A 239 -3.67 -2.33 -11.30
CA ARG A 239 -4.93 -3.06 -11.33
C ARG A 239 -4.64 -4.50 -11.75
N VAL A 240 -4.53 -5.40 -10.78
CA VAL A 240 -4.34 -6.83 -11.07
C VAL A 240 -5.67 -7.42 -11.50
N THR A 241 -5.88 -7.55 -12.82
CA THR A 241 -7.05 -8.22 -13.41
C THR A 241 -6.72 -9.63 -13.91
N GLN A 242 -5.44 -9.95 -14.00
CA GLN A 242 -4.92 -11.24 -14.45
C GLN A 242 -3.66 -11.58 -13.65
N PHE A 243 -3.56 -12.83 -13.24
CA PHE A 243 -2.33 -13.39 -12.68
C PHE A 243 -1.45 -13.95 -13.82
N PRO A 244 -0.16 -14.24 -13.55
CA PRO A 244 0.68 -14.95 -14.50
C PRO A 244 -0.03 -16.21 -15.02
N SER A 245 0.19 -16.56 -16.29
CA SER A 245 -0.35 -17.80 -16.88
C SER A 245 0.69 -18.93 -16.97
N ALA A 246 1.90 -18.65 -16.52
CA ALA A 246 3.05 -19.54 -16.47
C ALA A 246 3.96 -19.09 -15.32
N VAL A 247 4.95 -19.93 -14.98
CA VAL A 247 5.99 -19.56 -14.01
C VAL A 247 6.71 -18.29 -14.47
N ALA A 248 6.82 -17.31 -13.58
CA ALA A 248 7.44 -16.03 -13.85
C ALA A 248 8.95 -16.18 -14.06
N GLU A 249 9.49 -15.57 -15.12
CA GLU A 249 10.94 -15.60 -15.39
C GLU A 249 11.70 -14.58 -14.56
N SER A 250 11.04 -13.48 -14.16
CA SER A 250 11.60 -12.45 -13.29
C SER A 250 10.63 -12.06 -12.17
N PRO A 251 11.14 -11.47 -11.08
CA PRO A 251 10.28 -11.05 -9.97
C PRO A 251 9.23 -9.99 -10.33
N ARG A 252 9.43 -9.28 -11.46
CA ARG A 252 8.50 -8.27 -11.99
C ARG A 252 7.38 -8.86 -12.83
N ASP A 253 7.54 -10.10 -13.30
CA ASP A 253 6.51 -10.80 -14.06
C ASP A 253 5.47 -11.45 -13.13
N ASN A 254 5.82 -11.58 -11.84
CA ASN A 254 4.88 -11.93 -10.77
C ASN A 254 3.95 -10.75 -10.44
N ALA A 255 2.85 -11.03 -9.72
CA ALA A 255 1.91 -9.99 -9.34
C ALA A 255 2.53 -9.06 -8.27
N THR A 256 2.88 -7.83 -8.66
CA THR A 256 3.64 -6.87 -7.85
C THR A 256 2.79 -6.01 -6.92
N ALA A 257 1.52 -5.78 -7.28
CA ALA A 257 0.63 -4.88 -6.55
C ALA A 257 0.42 -5.26 -5.08
N GLU A 258 0.42 -6.55 -4.76
CA GLU A 258 0.33 -7.07 -3.40
C GLU A 258 1.36 -8.19 -3.25
N ARG A 259 2.29 -8.02 -2.32
CA ARG A 259 3.37 -8.97 -2.04
C ARG A 259 3.27 -9.41 -0.59
N ILE A 260 3.56 -10.68 -0.32
CA ILE A 260 3.57 -11.22 1.03
C ILE A 260 4.98 -11.61 1.45
N SER A 261 5.29 -11.37 2.71
CA SER A 261 6.53 -11.77 3.36
C SER A 261 6.21 -12.24 4.78
N ILE A 262 7.10 -13.04 5.37
CA ILE A 262 7.06 -13.31 6.80
C ILE A 262 7.83 -12.23 7.55
N ALA A 263 7.29 -11.79 8.68
CA ALA A 263 7.89 -10.80 9.55
C ALA A 263 8.42 -11.50 10.80
N VAL A 264 9.74 -11.49 10.96
CA VAL A 264 10.49 -12.20 12.00
C VAL A 264 11.41 -11.25 12.76
N ASN A 265 11.91 -11.68 13.92
CA ASN A 265 12.87 -10.91 14.74
C ASN A 265 12.38 -9.49 15.08
N GLY A 266 11.08 -9.31 15.32
CA GLY A 266 10.50 -8.03 15.69
C GLY A 266 10.97 -7.54 17.07
N VAL A 267 11.44 -6.29 17.15
CA VAL A 267 11.91 -5.64 18.38
C VAL A 267 11.31 -4.24 18.47
N GLY A 268 10.85 -3.84 19.66
CA GLY A 268 10.44 -2.46 19.93
C GLY A 268 8.94 -2.17 19.81
N PHE A 269 8.12 -3.12 19.36
CA PHE A 269 6.66 -3.00 19.16
C PHE A 269 5.83 -2.95 20.46
N SER A 270 6.33 -2.27 21.49
CA SER A 270 5.67 -2.04 22.77
C SER A 270 5.78 -0.56 23.15
N GLY A 271 4.65 0.06 23.48
CA GLY A 271 4.58 1.49 23.82
C GLY A 271 4.05 2.40 22.69
N GLY A 272 3.62 1.86 21.56
CA GLY A 272 2.84 2.53 20.52
C GLY A 272 3.65 3.34 19.50
N ALA A 273 4.95 3.07 19.37
CA ALA A 273 5.85 3.77 18.44
C ALA A 273 6.37 2.87 17.30
N GLY A 274 5.75 1.71 17.09
CA GLY A 274 6.23 0.68 16.18
C GLY A 274 7.56 0.05 16.63
N GLY A 275 8.35 -0.47 15.69
CA GLY A 275 9.58 -1.21 16.00
C GLY A 275 10.37 -1.62 14.76
N SER A 276 11.48 -2.32 14.95
CA SER A 276 12.26 -2.89 13.85
C SER A 276 11.90 -4.36 13.66
N VAL A 277 11.74 -4.78 12.40
CA VAL A 277 11.43 -6.16 12.03
C VAL A 277 12.19 -6.57 10.79
N GLN A 278 12.48 -7.86 10.69
CA GLN A 278 13.11 -8.45 9.52
C GLN A 278 12.04 -9.11 8.66
N LEU A 279 12.00 -8.76 7.38
CA LEU A 279 11.11 -9.36 6.38
C LEU A 279 11.86 -10.44 5.60
N LEU A 280 11.21 -11.55 5.31
CA LEU A 280 11.70 -12.60 4.43
C LEU A 280 10.63 -12.96 3.40
N SER A 281 11.02 -13.06 2.13
CA SER A 281 10.13 -13.55 1.06
C SER A 281 10.94 -14.16 -0.08
N SER A 282 10.25 -14.86 -0.97
CA SER A 282 10.82 -15.48 -2.16
C SER A 282 11.56 -14.46 -3.02
N GLY A 283 12.75 -14.86 -3.50
CA GLY A 283 13.54 -14.13 -4.49
C GLY A 283 12.82 -13.95 -5.83
N ALA A 284 11.72 -14.67 -6.07
CA ALA A 284 10.82 -14.49 -7.20
C ALA A 284 9.80 -13.35 -6.99
N THR A 285 9.87 -12.61 -5.88
CA THR A 285 9.05 -11.41 -5.62
C THR A 285 9.93 -10.19 -5.44
N LEU A 286 9.43 -9.00 -5.80
CA LEU A 286 10.17 -7.76 -5.59
C LEU A 286 10.41 -7.51 -4.10
N SER A 287 11.59 -7.01 -3.76
CA SER A 287 11.97 -6.58 -2.41
C SER A 287 11.91 -5.06 -2.21
N ASP A 288 11.34 -4.35 -3.20
CA ASP A 288 11.27 -2.90 -3.25
C ASP A 288 10.38 -2.39 -2.10
N LEU A 289 11.02 -1.63 -1.21
CA LEU A 289 10.41 -0.95 -0.07
C LEU A 289 11.28 0.25 0.30
N SER A 290 10.65 1.41 0.45
CA SER A 290 11.28 2.69 0.73
C SER A 290 10.71 3.33 2.00
N SER A 291 11.45 4.29 2.55
CA SER A 291 10.92 5.17 3.59
C SER A 291 9.68 5.90 3.06
N GLY A 292 8.60 5.88 3.83
CA GLY A 292 7.32 6.48 3.47
C GLY A 292 6.29 5.48 2.97
N ASP A 293 6.71 4.30 2.51
CA ASP A 293 5.81 3.22 2.09
C ASP A 293 5.00 2.69 3.27
N TRP A 294 3.95 1.92 2.97
CA TRP A 294 3.10 1.29 3.96
C TRP A 294 3.13 -0.22 3.86
N VAL A 295 3.11 -0.88 5.02
CA VAL A 295 3.00 -2.34 5.12
C VAL A 295 1.88 -2.69 6.09
N MET A 296 1.16 -3.77 5.82
CA MET A 296 0.16 -4.31 6.74
C MET A 296 0.74 -5.53 7.43
N LEU A 297 0.82 -5.52 8.76
CA LEU A 297 1.11 -6.73 9.52
C LEU A 297 -0.19 -7.48 9.82
N SER A 298 -0.15 -8.79 9.64
CA SER A 298 -1.29 -9.68 9.83
C SER A 298 -0.87 -10.89 10.65
N ARG A 299 -1.71 -11.33 11.59
CA ARG A 299 -1.50 -12.59 12.33
C ARG A 299 -2.82 -13.26 12.68
N THR A 300 -2.76 -14.56 12.86
CA THR A 300 -3.84 -15.36 13.47
C THR A 300 -3.59 -15.47 14.97
N THR A 301 -4.49 -14.92 15.79
CA THR A 301 -4.36 -14.89 17.26
C THR A 301 -4.92 -16.13 17.95
N ALA A 302 -5.85 -16.82 17.30
CA ALA A 302 -6.44 -18.08 17.79
C ALA A 302 -6.52 -19.09 16.64
N PRO A 303 -5.39 -19.71 16.23
CA PRO A 303 -5.36 -20.64 15.11
C PRO A 303 -6.29 -21.84 15.32
N SER A 304 -6.82 -22.37 14.22
CA SER A 304 -7.77 -23.50 14.24
C SER A 304 -7.29 -24.60 13.29
N GLY A 305 -7.58 -25.85 13.61
CA GLY A 305 -7.08 -27.00 12.86
C GLY A 305 -7.71 -27.24 11.49
N THR A 306 -8.74 -26.48 11.12
CA THR A 306 -9.38 -26.56 9.80
C THR A 306 -8.91 -25.40 8.92
N PRO A 307 -7.93 -25.60 8.03
CA PRO A 307 -7.40 -24.55 7.15
C PRO A 307 -8.45 -24.01 6.15
N THR A 308 -9.57 -24.70 5.99
CA THR A 308 -10.66 -24.35 5.07
C THR A 308 -11.67 -23.38 5.66
N GLU A 309 -11.72 -23.22 6.99
CA GLU A 309 -12.67 -22.30 7.63
C GLU A 309 -11.93 -21.15 8.30
N ARG A 310 -12.32 -19.93 7.95
CA ARG A 310 -11.82 -18.67 8.53
C ARG A 310 -12.41 -18.45 9.92
N THR A 311 -12.34 -19.46 10.78
CA THR A 311 -12.94 -19.45 12.12
C THR A 311 -11.98 -18.86 13.15
N ALA A 312 -10.71 -18.72 12.79
CA ALA A 312 -9.66 -18.18 13.64
C ALA A 312 -9.77 -16.65 13.77
N SER A 313 -9.58 -16.12 14.99
CA SER A 313 -9.44 -14.67 15.18
C SER A 313 -8.16 -14.21 14.49
N GLN A 314 -8.29 -13.21 13.62
CA GLN A 314 -7.21 -12.59 12.88
C GLN A 314 -7.13 -11.12 13.27
N VAL A 315 -5.94 -10.55 13.18
CA VAL A 315 -5.70 -9.13 13.47
C VAL A 315 -4.84 -8.56 12.35
N HIS A 316 -5.19 -7.37 11.90
CA HIS A 316 -4.51 -6.69 10.80
C HIS A 316 -4.26 -5.21 11.14
N ARG A 317 -3.03 -4.75 10.98
CA ARG A 317 -2.63 -3.38 11.33
C ARG A 317 -1.70 -2.79 10.29
N TRP A 318 -1.94 -1.55 9.93
CA TRP A 318 -1.09 -0.82 8.99
C TRP A 318 0.04 -0.10 9.74
N TYR A 319 1.22 -0.16 9.14
CA TYR A 319 2.44 0.46 9.64
C TYR A 319 3.07 1.29 8.53
N ARG A 320 3.61 2.43 8.92
CA ARG A 320 4.41 3.24 8.02
C ARG A 320 5.86 2.81 8.09
N VAL A 321 6.51 2.65 6.95
CA VAL A 321 7.95 2.38 6.87
C VAL A 321 8.68 3.68 7.14
N VAL A 322 9.40 3.75 8.26
CA VAL A 322 10.22 4.91 8.64
C VAL A 322 11.56 4.86 7.93
N SER A 323 12.16 3.69 7.84
CA SER A 323 13.43 3.48 7.16
C SER A 323 13.66 2.01 6.84
N THR A 324 14.53 1.77 5.87
CA THR A 324 15.05 0.44 5.56
C THR A 324 16.56 0.43 5.81
N ASP A 325 17.10 -0.66 6.35
CA ASP A 325 18.52 -0.78 6.75
C ASP A 325 19.48 -0.99 5.56
N GLY A 326 19.06 -0.63 4.34
CA GLY A 326 19.77 -0.86 3.09
C GLY A 326 18.99 -1.69 2.08
N ASP A 327 19.72 -2.20 1.09
CA ASP A 327 19.19 -3.09 0.04
C ASP A 327 18.88 -4.48 0.60
N ALA A 328 17.95 -5.19 -0.03
CA ALA A 328 17.61 -6.55 0.38
C ALA A 328 18.79 -7.49 0.10
N VAL A 329 19.06 -8.40 1.04
CA VAL A 329 20.12 -9.41 0.91
C VAL A 329 19.49 -10.71 0.45
N LEU A 330 20.02 -11.29 -0.62
CA LEU A 330 19.55 -12.57 -1.15
C LEU A 330 20.28 -13.74 -0.47
N TYR A 331 19.53 -14.75 -0.07
CA TYR A 331 20.00 -15.99 0.51
C TYR A 331 19.52 -17.17 -0.31
N THR A 332 20.34 -18.22 -0.36
CA THR A 332 19.93 -19.55 -0.81
C THR A 332 19.83 -20.42 0.45
N PRO A 333 18.63 -20.88 0.84
CA PRO A 333 18.47 -21.76 2.00
C PRO A 333 19.36 -23.01 1.86
N THR A 334 20.00 -23.45 2.94
CA THR A 334 20.82 -24.68 2.93
C THR A 334 20.06 -25.91 3.42
N ASN A 335 18.88 -25.69 4.00
CA ASN A 335 17.94 -26.71 4.45
C ASN A 335 16.51 -26.13 4.47
N ASN A 336 15.53 -26.99 4.73
CA ASN A 336 14.12 -26.63 4.77
C ASN A 336 13.66 -25.93 6.05
N GLN A 337 14.51 -25.80 7.07
CA GLN A 337 14.09 -25.35 8.41
C GLN A 337 14.67 -23.98 8.80
N THR A 338 15.66 -23.50 8.05
CA THR A 338 16.38 -22.27 8.39
C THR A 338 16.76 -21.45 7.16
N VAL A 339 16.63 -20.13 7.29
CA VAL A 339 17.15 -19.16 6.33
C VAL A 339 18.03 -18.18 7.08
N ASN A 340 19.33 -18.16 6.79
CA ASN A 340 20.30 -17.29 7.47
C ASN A 340 20.25 -17.40 9.02
N GLY A 341 20.08 -18.62 9.54
CA GLY A 341 19.98 -18.88 10.99
C GLY A 341 18.62 -18.57 11.62
N ILE A 342 17.65 -18.10 10.84
CA ILE A 342 16.27 -17.87 11.27
C ILE A 342 15.48 -19.16 11.07
N SER A 343 14.89 -19.68 12.14
CA SER A 343 14.01 -20.85 12.06
C SER A 343 12.70 -20.50 11.37
N ILE A 344 12.31 -21.32 10.40
CA ILE A 344 11.10 -21.19 9.59
C ILE A 344 10.34 -22.51 9.55
N PRO A 345 9.03 -22.53 9.23
CA PRO A 345 8.31 -23.77 9.02
C PRO A 345 8.97 -24.67 7.99
N ASP A 346 9.06 -25.96 8.28
CA ASP A 346 9.57 -26.98 7.36
C ASP A 346 8.80 -26.91 6.04
N ALA A 347 9.48 -27.08 4.91
CA ALA A 347 8.82 -27.22 3.62
C ALA A 347 7.95 -28.49 3.58
N ASP A 348 6.99 -28.54 2.65
CA ASP A 348 6.34 -29.81 2.37
C ASP A 348 7.37 -30.88 1.98
N THR A 349 7.15 -32.12 2.37
CA THR A 349 8.06 -33.24 2.07
C THR A 349 8.28 -33.49 0.58
N SER A 350 7.40 -33.01 -0.31
CA SER A 350 7.56 -33.11 -1.76
C SER A 350 8.45 -32.00 -2.35
N GLU A 351 8.78 -30.95 -1.59
CA GLU A 351 9.49 -29.76 -2.06
C GLU A 351 10.78 -29.52 -1.26
N ASP A 352 11.88 -29.19 -1.95
CA ASP A 352 13.15 -28.86 -1.29
C ASP A 352 13.52 -27.39 -1.54
N ARG A 353 13.46 -26.56 -0.49
CA ARG A 353 13.93 -25.16 -0.55
C ARG A 353 15.43 -25.09 -0.79
N ALA A 354 16.20 -26.09 -0.37
CA ALA A 354 17.65 -26.08 -0.49
C ALA A 354 18.16 -26.34 -1.92
N ALA A 355 17.30 -26.85 -2.81
CA ALA A 355 17.72 -27.24 -4.14
C ALA A 355 17.91 -26.04 -5.09
N ASP A 356 16.98 -25.09 -5.13
CA ASP A 356 17.04 -23.97 -6.11
C ASP A 356 16.20 -22.74 -5.72
N THR A 357 15.80 -22.58 -4.45
CA THR A 357 15.06 -21.38 -4.02
C THR A 357 16.00 -20.26 -3.58
N THR A 358 15.66 -19.03 -3.93
CA THR A 358 16.30 -17.85 -3.37
C THR A 358 15.28 -17.11 -2.50
N VAL A 359 15.73 -16.51 -1.41
CA VAL A 359 14.92 -15.77 -0.45
C VAL A 359 15.61 -14.45 -0.19
N TRP A 360 14.92 -13.33 -0.34
CA TRP A 360 15.46 -12.04 0.06
C TRP A 360 15.10 -11.75 1.53
N SER A 361 16.00 -11.07 2.23
CA SER A 361 15.77 -10.54 3.57
C SER A 361 15.99 -9.05 3.62
N ARG A 362 15.13 -8.33 4.35
CA ARG A 362 15.25 -6.89 4.53
C ARG A 362 14.86 -6.49 5.95
N ASN A 363 15.71 -5.71 6.62
CA ASN A 363 15.37 -5.09 7.89
C ASN A 363 14.67 -3.76 7.64
N VAL A 364 13.56 -3.56 8.34
CA VAL A 364 12.71 -2.37 8.21
C VAL A 364 12.39 -1.82 9.59
N ILE A 365 12.26 -0.51 9.69
CA ILE A 365 11.75 0.18 10.87
C ILE A 365 10.34 0.66 10.55
N LEU A 366 9.40 0.23 11.37
CA LEU A 366 7.97 0.47 11.24
C LEU A 366 7.51 1.42 12.34
N ASP A 367 6.64 2.36 11.99
CA ASP A 367 5.89 3.22 12.91
C ASP A 367 4.42 2.81 12.91
N GLY A 368 3.85 2.62 14.08
CA GLY A 368 2.49 2.11 14.24
C GLY A 368 2.18 1.57 15.63
N PRO A 369 1.04 0.87 15.80
CA PRO A 369 0.59 0.36 17.09
C PRO A 369 1.47 -0.77 17.63
N ASP A 370 1.17 -1.20 18.86
CA ASP A 370 1.83 -2.35 19.46
C ASP A 370 1.52 -3.65 18.69
N TRP A 371 2.53 -4.51 18.60
CA TRP A 371 2.42 -5.82 17.96
C TRP A 371 3.14 -6.89 18.76
N GLN A 372 2.56 -8.08 18.80
CA GLN A 372 3.17 -9.22 19.45
C GLN A 372 3.46 -10.30 18.41
N PHE A 373 4.73 -10.65 18.26
CA PHE A 373 5.19 -11.72 17.37
C PHE A 373 5.03 -13.09 18.03
N ALA A 374 4.82 -14.13 17.22
CA ALA A 374 4.86 -15.51 17.69
C ALA A 374 6.28 -15.91 18.08
N THR A 375 6.39 -16.78 19.10
CA THR A 375 7.67 -17.21 19.68
C THR A 375 8.09 -18.62 19.25
N GLY A 376 7.35 -19.27 18.36
CA GLY A 376 7.61 -20.63 17.90
C GLY A 376 7.39 -20.79 16.40
N VAL A 377 7.98 -21.85 15.84
CA VAL A 377 7.80 -22.25 14.44
C VAL A 377 6.58 -23.17 14.36
N PRO A 378 5.52 -22.79 13.65
CA PRO A 378 4.35 -23.65 13.51
C PRO A 378 4.65 -24.88 12.66
N THR A 379 3.92 -25.95 12.94
CA THR A 379 4.00 -27.22 12.22
C THR A 379 2.72 -27.53 11.45
N ALA A 380 1.62 -26.82 11.74
CA ALA A 380 0.31 -27.02 11.11
C ALA A 380 -0.53 -25.72 11.12
N ALA A 381 -1.70 -25.75 10.47
CA ALA A 381 -2.65 -24.64 10.55
C ALA A 381 -3.12 -24.33 11.99
N SER A 382 -3.20 -25.37 12.85
CA SER A 382 -3.70 -25.25 14.23
C SER A 382 -2.76 -24.50 15.17
N ASP A 383 -1.50 -24.32 14.83
CA ASP A 383 -0.50 -23.61 15.64
C ASP A 383 0.13 -22.41 14.90
N ASN A 384 -0.34 -22.09 13.69
CA ASN A 384 0.17 -20.98 12.90
C ASN A 384 -0.30 -19.62 13.44
N SER A 385 0.57 -18.98 14.22
CA SER A 385 0.44 -17.59 14.66
C SER A 385 1.55 -16.68 14.12
N LEU A 386 2.22 -17.09 13.04
CA LEU A 386 3.26 -16.27 12.43
C LEU A 386 2.72 -14.91 12.00
N THR A 387 3.60 -13.91 12.03
CA THR A 387 3.28 -12.58 11.51
C THR A 387 3.67 -12.52 10.04
N TYR A 388 2.73 -12.10 9.22
CA TYR A 388 2.91 -11.87 7.80
C TYR A 388 2.86 -10.37 7.55
N ALA A 389 3.76 -9.89 6.69
CA ALA A 389 3.72 -8.52 6.20
C ALA A 389 3.24 -8.52 4.75
N THR A 390 2.17 -7.77 4.50
CA THR A 390 1.69 -7.46 3.15
C THR A 390 2.30 -6.13 2.72
N LEU A 391 3.08 -6.18 1.66
CA LEU A 391 3.67 -5.02 1.01
C LEU A 391 2.77 -4.66 -0.17
N VAL A 392 2.38 -3.40 -0.23
CA VAL A 392 1.46 -2.90 -1.25
C VAL A 392 2.08 -1.70 -1.93
N GLU A 393 2.09 -1.70 -3.25
CA GLU A 393 2.74 -0.64 -4.01
C GLU A 393 1.91 0.64 -4.06
N ASN A 394 2.63 1.76 -4.07
CA ASN A 394 2.10 3.11 -4.26
C ASN A 394 1.02 3.53 -3.23
N VAL A 395 1.04 2.97 -2.03
CA VAL A 395 0.20 3.47 -0.92
C VAL A 395 0.80 4.78 -0.42
N VAL A 396 0.03 5.86 -0.50
CA VAL A 396 0.47 7.21 -0.11
C VAL A 396 -0.07 7.64 1.26
N ALA A 397 -1.20 7.09 1.68
CA ALA A 397 -1.78 7.36 2.98
C ALA A 397 -2.65 6.22 3.49
N VAL A 398 -2.62 6.01 4.80
CA VAL A 398 -3.56 5.16 5.51
C VAL A 398 -4.17 5.97 6.64
N LYS A 399 -5.50 5.97 6.73
CA LYS A 399 -6.23 6.54 7.86
C LYS A 399 -7.02 5.46 8.56
N GLU A 400 -6.68 5.20 9.81
CA GLU A 400 -7.46 4.33 10.69
C GLU A 400 -8.52 5.12 11.46
N THR A 401 -9.71 4.55 11.59
CA THR A 401 -10.80 5.06 12.41
C THR A 401 -11.60 3.91 13.01
N THR A 402 -12.13 4.11 14.21
CA THR A 402 -13.04 3.13 14.81
C THR A 402 -14.45 3.32 14.26
N ILE A 403 -15.09 2.24 13.84
CA ILE A 403 -16.48 2.22 13.37
C ILE A 403 -17.32 1.26 14.22
N SER A 404 -18.64 1.47 14.23
CA SER A 404 -19.59 0.53 14.83
C SER A 404 -20.11 -0.40 13.75
N LEU A 405 -20.08 -1.70 14.02
CA LEU A 405 -20.72 -2.74 13.20
C LEU A 405 -22.16 -3.03 13.67
N THR A 406 -22.75 -2.13 14.45
CA THR A 406 -24.12 -2.22 14.95
C THR A 406 -25.10 -2.03 13.78
N GLY A 407 -25.49 -3.12 13.12
CA GLY A 407 -26.33 -3.09 11.91
C GLY A 407 -25.80 -3.97 10.77
N PHE A 408 -24.63 -4.57 10.97
CA PHE A 408 -24.14 -5.70 10.20
C PHE A 408 -24.91 -6.97 10.54
#